data_AF-A0A8J2X4E4-F1
#
_entry.id   AF-A0A8J2X4E4-F1
#
_cell.length_a   1.000
_cell.length_b   1.000
_cell.length_c   1.000
_cell.angle_alpha   90.00
_cell.angle_beta   90.00
_cell.angle_gamma   90.00
#
_symmetry.space_group_name_H-M   'P 1'
#
loop_
_entity.id
_entity.type
_entity.pdbx_description
1 polymer ?
#
loop_
_entity_poly.entity_id
_entity_poly.type
_entity_poly.pdbx_seq_one_letter_code
_entity_poly.pdbx_strand_id
1 'polypeptide(L)'
;MRFAIACLVATAAARPTVREIRNLAEYDRLIQHHKTETGLPVVVDFYSDSCGPCRMIAPAFKKLAKEMKDRAVFAKVNVAMARDVASRMRVSSMPTFHFYEDGVKRHEFSGAGEYQLRQLAERVASDAAAKNVKLSAESLRAFYDEHDSGKDITKIISKCASLAKSRDCVGGAARELAKKLKQKFGSAPQLSKRFGEQEPPKPKPKRTSRSLDQASTDELLAELAKRSEDDDLAFAASEAAEAARRELEEEEEDEEDEEDEGALPLYRPHGQFAERVVIVGAGPGGLSAAVYAARAGLAPVVIAPSDGGQLLGKGVTVENYPGVVGDTGPGLVHKMQAHAADCGAAFYPHKVHNIDLSQRPFRVETPEANISAHSLIVATGADSRWLGVDGESTYRGGGVSSCATCDGFLFRDMDVAVVGGGDTAMEDALVLARTSKSVTVVHRRDAFRASRALADRVREHPKINIRWNATVERFSGEEVQEDEVTRQILTRVDLRDTSTGDSDSLDVRAAFVAIGHDPNTKLFGGLLKTNDQGYLELSGGRFATELSVEGVFAAGDVADPVYRQAITSAGSGAMAALDAERYLSEQGIQDESEQFADDLMAELMGEFDSEETYNAYAEGVDLSSANARAEL
;
A
#
# COMPACT_ATOMS: atom_id res chain seq x y z
N MET A 1 -27.50 -13.46 58.05
CA MET A 1 -27.26 -14.90 57.82
C MET A 1 -27.50 -15.18 56.34
N ARG A 2 -26.58 -15.91 55.69
CA ARG A 2 -26.53 -16.28 54.24
C ARG A 2 -25.64 -15.40 53.35
N PHE A 3 -24.35 -15.43 53.70
CA PHE A 3 -23.24 -15.41 52.76
C PHE A 3 -23.09 -16.82 52.13
N ALA A 4 -22.55 -16.85 50.91
CA ALA A 4 -21.95 -18.00 50.21
C ALA A 4 -22.84 -18.93 49.35
N ILE A 5 -22.24 -19.26 48.21
CA ILE A 5 -22.53 -20.34 47.24
C ILE A 5 -23.45 -19.95 46.08
N ALA A 6 -22.83 -19.44 45.00
CA ALA A 6 -23.11 -19.84 43.62
C ALA A 6 -21.94 -19.41 42.72
N CYS A 7 -20.81 -20.09 42.87
CA CYS A 7 -19.69 -20.05 41.93
C CYS A 7 -19.65 -21.43 41.23
N LEU A 8 -19.23 -21.43 39.96
CA LEU A 8 -19.09 -22.57 39.02
C LEU A 8 -20.39 -23.16 38.46
N VAL A 9 -20.78 -22.71 37.25
CA VAL A 9 -20.61 -23.48 36.00
C VAL A 9 -20.51 -22.48 34.85
N ALA A 10 -19.30 -22.03 34.52
CA ALA A 10 -19.05 -21.40 33.22
C ALA A 10 -19.06 -22.52 32.18
N THR A 11 -20.14 -22.59 31.40
CA THR A 11 -20.20 -23.42 30.20
C THR A 11 -19.06 -23.01 29.28
N ALA A 12 -18.17 -23.95 28.97
CA ALA A 12 -17.15 -23.77 27.95
C ALA A 12 -17.82 -23.73 26.57
N ALA A 13 -18.46 -22.60 26.25
CA ALA A 13 -18.64 -22.20 24.87
C ALA A 13 -17.24 -22.21 24.24
N ALA A 14 -17.06 -22.95 23.15
CA ALA A 14 -15.82 -22.92 22.40
C ALA A 14 -15.49 -21.45 22.14
N ARG A 15 -14.42 -20.94 22.76
CA ARG A 15 -13.99 -19.55 22.55
C ARG A 15 -13.87 -19.37 21.04
N PRO A 16 -14.55 -18.37 20.46
CA PRO A 16 -14.48 -18.17 19.03
C PRO A 16 -13.01 -17.96 18.67
N THR A 17 -12.55 -18.64 17.62
CA THR A 17 -11.16 -18.60 17.16
C THR A 17 -10.72 -17.17 16.81
N VAL A 18 -11.69 -16.34 16.44
CA VAL A 18 -11.55 -14.90 16.20
C VAL A 18 -12.56 -14.17 17.08
N ARG A 19 -12.10 -13.18 17.85
CA ARG A 19 -12.93 -12.42 18.78
C ARG A 19 -13.45 -11.14 18.14
N GLU A 20 -14.76 -10.91 18.18
CA GLU A 20 -15.34 -9.63 17.76
C GLU A 20 -15.13 -8.57 18.86
N ILE A 21 -14.77 -7.35 18.46
CA ILE A 21 -14.55 -6.20 19.34
C ILE A 21 -15.51 -5.10 18.94
N ARG A 22 -16.30 -4.62 19.90
CA ARG A 22 -17.44 -3.72 19.63
C ARG A 22 -17.23 -2.28 20.06
N ASN A 23 -16.22 -2.01 20.88
CA ASN A 23 -15.93 -0.69 21.44
C ASN A 23 -14.50 -0.66 21.99
N LEU A 24 -14.04 0.55 22.30
CA LEU A 24 -12.69 0.83 22.77
C LEU A 24 -12.38 0.14 24.10
N ALA A 25 -13.34 0.04 25.01
CA ALA A 25 -13.15 -0.64 26.28
C ALA A 25 -12.90 -2.15 26.11
N GLU A 26 -13.51 -2.82 25.13
CA GLU A 26 -13.21 -4.21 24.79
C GLU A 26 -11.84 -4.37 24.13
N TYR A 27 -11.49 -3.43 23.27
CA TYR A 27 -10.19 -3.37 22.59
C TYR A 27 -9.05 -3.26 23.59
N ASP A 28 -9.08 -2.25 24.47
CA ASP A 28 -8.05 -2.01 25.47
C ASP A 28 -7.92 -3.16 26.45
N ARG A 29 -9.05 -3.75 26.87
CA ARG A 29 -9.03 -4.94 27.73
C ARG A 29 -8.36 -6.13 27.05
N LEU A 30 -8.57 -6.33 25.75
CA LEU A 30 -7.91 -7.40 25.01
C LEU A 30 -6.38 -7.21 24.98
N ILE A 31 -5.94 -6.02 24.57
CA ILE A 31 -4.50 -5.70 24.46
C ILE A 31 -3.83 -5.76 25.83
N GLN A 32 -4.44 -5.16 26.85
CA GLN A 32 -3.90 -5.14 28.21
C GLN A 32 -3.87 -6.55 28.84
N HIS A 33 -4.91 -7.37 28.67
CA HIS A 33 -4.93 -8.74 29.17
C HIS A 33 -3.78 -9.57 28.61
N HIS A 34 -3.54 -9.50 27.30
CA HIS A 34 -2.47 -10.26 26.68
C HIS A 34 -1.07 -9.71 26.98
N LYS A 35 -0.95 -8.42 27.32
CA LYS A 35 0.27 -7.84 27.87
C LYS A 35 0.61 -8.32 29.28
N THR A 36 -0.39 -8.47 30.17
CA THR A 36 -0.14 -8.72 31.60
C THR A 36 -0.35 -10.16 32.04
N GLU A 37 -1.16 -10.95 31.35
CA GLU A 37 -1.57 -12.29 31.81
C GLU A 37 -0.98 -13.43 30.97
N THR A 38 -0.94 -13.29 29.64
CA THR A 38 -0.59 -14.42 28.76
C THR A 38 0.69 -14.22 27.95
N GLY A 39 1.06 -12.98 27.63
CA GLY A 39 2.18 -12.66 26.72
C GLY A 39 1.96 -13.12 25.28
N LEU A 40 0.73 -13.42 24.88
CA LEU A 40 0.43 -13.78 23.49
C LEU A 40 0.32 -12.50 22.66
N PRO A 41 0.83 -12.47 21.43
CA PRO A 41 0.58 -11.35 20.54
C PRO A 41 -0.89 -11.33 20.10
N VAL A 42 -1.39 -10.14 19.76
CA VAL A 42 -2.77 -9.94 19.31
C VAL A 42 -2.75 -9.42 17.87
N VAL A 43 -3.49 -10.07 16.98
CA VAL A 43 -3.70 -9.66 15.60
C VAL A 43 -5.14 -9.17 15.46
N VAL A 44 -5.32 -7.93 15.03
CA VAL A 44 -6.65 -7.33 14.88
C VAL A 44 -6.91 -7.02 13.41
N ASP A 45 -8.02 -7.51 12.86
CA ASP A 45 -8.54 -7.21 11.53
C ASP A 45 -9.65 -6.16 11.61
N PHE A 46 -9.38 -4.98 11.09
CA PHE A 46 -10.35 -3.90 10.93
C PHE A 46 -11.01 -4.03 9.56
N TYR A 47 -12.32 -4.20 9.55
CA TYR A 47 -13.06 -4.56 8.35
C TYR A 47 -14.41 -3.84 8.28
N SER A 48 -15.07 -3.94 7.14
CA SER A 48 -16.47 -3.57 6.95
C SER A 48 -17.20 -4.66 6.15
N ASP A 49 -18.50 -4.85 6.39
CA ASP A 49 -19.31 -5.84 5.68
C ASP A 49 -19.52 -5.48 4.20
N SER A 50 -19.48 -4.19 3.86
CA SER A 50 -19.61 -3.68 2.49
C SER A 50 -18.31 -3.77 1.68
N CYS A 51 -17.17 -4.03 2.34
CA CYS A 51 -15.84 -4.06 1.73
C CYS A 51 -15.54 -5.39 1.01
N GLY A 52 -15.34 -5.33 -0.31
CA GLY A 52 -15.01 -6.48 -1.16
C GLY A 52 -13.71 -7.20 -0.74
N PRO A 53 -12.57 -6.49 -0.63
CA PRO A 53 -11.30 -7.08 -0.19
C PRO A 53 -11.36 -7.70 1.22
N CYS A 54 -12.17 -7.13 2.13
CA CYS A 54 -12.39 -7.67 3.47
C CYS A 54 -13.05 -9.05 3.43
N ARG A 55 -14.03 -9.23 2.55
CA ARG A 55 -14.67 -10.55 2.32
C ARG A 55 -13.69 -11.54 1.70
N MET A 56 -12.78 -11.09 0.82
CA MET A 56 -11.77 -11.94 0.21
C MET A 56 -10.78 -12.52 1.23
N ILE A 57 -10.29 -11.72 2.18
CA ILE A 57 -9.27 -12.16 3.15
C ILE A 57 -9.85 -12.84 4.40
N ALA A 58 -11.13 -12.65 4.72
CA ALA A 58 -11.77 -13.22 5.91
C ALA A 58 -11.59 -14.75 6.08
N PRO A 59 -11.67 -15.60 5.03
CA PRO A 59 -11.42 -17.04 5.15
C PRO A 59 -9.97 -17.34 5.57
N ALA A 60 -9.00 -16.62 5.00
CA ALA A 60 -7.58 -16.76 5.31
C ALA A 60 -7.28 -16.34 6.75
N PHE A 61 -7.83 -15.20 7.20
CA PHE A 61 -7.71 -14.72 8.57
C PHE A 61 -8.25 -15.74 9.58
N LYS A 62 -9.43 -16.31 9.31
CA LYS A 62 -10.04 -17.34 10.18
C LYS A 62 -9.24 -18.64 10.19
N LYS A 63 -8.67 -19.04 9.05
CA LYS A 63 -7.80 -20.23 8.95
C LYS A 63 -6.52 -20.03 9.76
N LEU A 64 -5.86 -18.89 9.60
CA LEU A 64 -4.64 -18.53 10.33
C LEU A 64 -4.88 -18.47 11.84
N ALA A 65 -5.99 -17.87 12.27
CA ALA A 65 -6.39 -17.85 13.67
C ALA A 65 -6.52 -19.25 14.29
N LYS A 66 -6.96 -20.24 13.50
CA LYS A 66 -7.08 -21.64 13.94
C LYS A 66 -5.72 -22.32 14.05
N GLU A 67 -4.83 -22.08 13.09
CA GLU A 67 -3.47 -22.62 13.07
C GLU A 67 -2.62 -22.06 14.23
N MET A 68 -2.86 -20.80 14.61
CA MET A 68 -2.07 -20.08 15.60
C MET A 68 -2.72 -19.96 16.99
N LYS A 69 -3.77 -20.73 17.28
CA LYS A 69 -4.57 -20.64 18.52
C LYS A 69 -3.76 -20.58 19.83
N ASP A 70 -2.62 -21.30 19.91
CA ASP A 70 -1.78 -21.36 21.11
C ASP A 70 -0.57 -20.41 21.06
N ARG A 71 -0.45 -19.63 19.97
CA ARG A 71 0.71 -18.79 19.64
C ARG A 71 0.35 -17.31 19.43
N ALA A 72 -0.90 -16.99 19.12
CA ALA A 72 -1.40 -15.64 18.92
C ALA A 72 -2.93 -15.59 19.12
N VAL A 73 -3.45 -14.40 19.40
CA VAL A 73 -4.89 -14.15 19.54
C VAL A 73 -5.37 -13.29 18.38
N PHE A 74 -6.50 -13.67 17.79
CA PHE A 74 -7.07 -12.98 16.63
C PHE A 74 -8.37 -12.28 17.01
N ALA A 75 -8.53 -11.05 16.58
CA ALA A 75 -9.72 -10.25 16.80
C ALA A 75 -10.15 -9.52 15.52
N LYS A 76 -11.44 -9.17 15.45
CA LYS A 76 -12.05 -8.40 14.38
C LYS A 76 -12.76 -7.18 14.94
N VAL A 77 -12.66 -6.07 14.22
CA VAL A 77 -13.31 -4.80 14.53
C VAL A 77 -14.06 -4.36 13.27
N ASN A 78 -15.38 -4.32 13.33
CA ASN A 78 -16.17 -3.70 12.27
C ASN A 78 -16.11 -2.19 12.42
N VAL A 79 -15.46 -1.50 11.48
CA VAL A 79 -15.23 -0.05 11.56
C VAL A 79 -16.53 0.77 11.54
N ALA A 80 -17.60 0.24 10.96
CA ALA A 80 -18.90 0.91 10.96
C ALA A 80 -19.61 0.83 12.32
N MET A 81 -19.34 -0.23 13.10
CA MET A 81 -19.99 -0.48 14.39
C MET A 81 -19.17 0.01 15.59
N ALA A 82 -17.84 -0.01 15.48
CA ALA A 82 -16.89 0.35 16.53
C ALA A 82 -16.04 1.53 16.08
N ARG A 83 -16.70 2.64 15.73
CA ARG A 83 -16.07 3.85 15.18
C ARG A 83 -15.04 4.43 16.16
N ASP A 84 -15.35 4.42 17.45
CA ASP A 84 -14.45 4.82 18.54
C ASP A 84 -13.10 4.07 18.48
N VAL A 85 -13.12 2.77 18.21
CA VAL A 85 -11.91 1.97 18.01
C VAL A 85 -11.21 2.36 16.70
N ALA A 86 -11.95 2.46 15.60
CA ALA A 86 -11.38 2.77 14.29
C ALA A 86 -10.67 4.14 14.28
N SER A 87 -11.30 5.18 14.82
CA SER A 87 -10.73 6.52 14.95
C SER A 87 -9.53 6.53 15.89
N ARG A 88 -9.66 5.94 17.09
CA ARG A 88 -8.56 5.90 18.06
C ARG A 88 -7.32 5.18 17.52
N MET A 89 -7.56 4.17 16.70
CA MET A 89 -6.53 3.34 16.09
C MET A 89 -6.05 3.84 14.73
N ARG A 90 -6.63 4.94 14.22
CA ARG A 90 -6.31 5.59 12.94
C ARG A 90 -6.44 4.64 11.74
N VAL A 91 -7.59 3.99 11.62
CA VAL A 91 -7.87 3.06 10.51
C VAL A 91 -8.64 3.78 9.41
N SER A 92 -7.95 4.12 8.32
CA SER A 92 -8.51 4.86 7.17
C SER A 92 -8.82 4.00 5.94
N SER A 93 -8.46 2.71 5.96
CA SER A 93 -8.78 1.77 4.89
C SER A 93 -9.10 0.37 5.41
N MET A 94 -9.84 -0.42 4.63
CA MET A 94 -10.22 -1.78 5.01
C MET A 94 -9.91 -2.79 3.88
N PRO A 95 -9.44 -4.01 4.21
CA PRO A 95 -9.10 -4.47 5.56
C PRO A 95 -7.77 -3.87 6.02
N THR A 96 -7.64 -3.56 7.31
CA THR A 96 -6.36 -3.16 7.93
C THR A 96 -6.05 -4.10 9.08
N PHE A 97 -4.80 -4.54 9.20
CA PHE A 97 -4.37 -5.49 10.21
C PHE A 97 -3.37 -4.85 11.15
N HIS A 98 -3.63 -4.88 12.46
CA HIS A 98 -2.67 -4.47 13.48
C HIS A 98 -2.10 -5.67 14.22
N PHE A 99 -0.81 -5.63 14.50
CA PHE A 99 -0.08 -6.69 15.20
C PHE A 99 0.51 -6.15 16.49
N TYR A 100 0.06 -6.66 17.62
CA TYR A 100 0.48 -6.26 18.96
C TYR A 100 1.38 -7.29 19.60
N GLU A 101 2.40 -6.81 20.31
CA GLU A 101 3.30 -7.62 21.12
C GLU A 101 3.67 -6.84 22.39
N ASP A 102 3.57 -7.46 23.57
CA ASP A 102 3.70 -6.78 24.87
C ASP A 102 2.79 -5.53 25.01
N GLY A 103 1.64 -5.57 24.33
CA GLY A 103 0.65 -4.48 24.27
C GLY A 103 1.07 -3.25 23.47
N VAL A 104 2.10 -3.37 22.63
CA VAL A 104 2.55 -2.32 21.71
C VAL A 104 2.28 -2.74 20.27
N LYS A 105 1.72 -1.85 19.45
CA LYS A 105 1.56 -2.08 18.00
C LYS A 105 2.95 -2.14 17.36
N ARG A 106 3.31 -3.30 16.81
CA ARG A 106 4.62 -3.56 16.18
C ARG A 106 4.59 -3.39 14.68
N HIS A 107 3.52 -3.85 14.07
CA HIS A 107 3.33 -3.83 12.63
C HIS A 107 1.88 -3.50 12.32
N GLU A 108 1.69 -2.93 11.14
CA GLU A 108 0.39 -2.78 10.51
C GLU A 108 0.55 -2.89 9.00
N PHE A 109 -0.54 -3.23 8.32
CA PHE A 109 -0.68 -3.05 6.88
C PHE A 109 -2.16 -3.06 6.50
N SER A 110 -2.46 -2.48 5.34
CA SER A 110 -3.79 -2.43 4.75
C SER A 110 -3.84 -3.21 3.44
N GLY A 111 -4.99 -3.79 3.13
CA GLY A 111 -5.24 -4.58 1.92
C GLY A 111 -5.34 -6.09 2.17
N ALA A 112 -5.85 -6.82 1.16
CA ALA A 112 -6.16 -8.24 1.25
C ALA A 112 -4.95 -9.17 0.97
N GLY A 113 -3.79 -8.88 1.58
CA GLY A 113 -2.57 -9.67 1.43
C GLY A 113 -2.48 -10.88 2.39
N GLU A 114 -2.88 -12.09 1.95
CA GLU A 114 -2.80 -13.30 2.79
C GLU A 114 -1.36 -13.67 3.22
N TYR A 115 -0.40 -13.54 2.30
CA TYR A 115 1.01 -13.83 2.59
C TYR A 115 1.59 -12.89 3.66
N GLN A 116 1.32 -11.59 3.52
CA GLN A 116 1.77 -10.56 4.48
C GLN A 116 1.14 -10.78 5.85
N LEU A 117 -0.16 -11.07 5.90
CA LEU A 117 -0.89 -11.41 7.13
C LEU A 117 -0.21 -12.57 7.88
N ARG A 118 0.09 -13.67 7.19
CA ARG A 118 0.75 -14.85 7.78
C ARG A 118 2.16 -14.50 8.26
N GLN A 119 2.97 -13.90 7.42
CA GLN A 119 4.37 -13.58 7.73
C GLN A 119 4.49 -12.70 8.99
N LEU A 120 3.67 -11.66 9.09
CA LEU A 120 3.68 -10.75 10.25
C LEU A 120 3.14 -11.43 11.51
N ALA A 121 2.06 -12.22 11.40
CA ALA A 121 1.53 -12.98 12.52
C ALA A 121 2.57 -13.96 13.09
N GLU A 122 3.27 -14.69 12.22
CA GLU A 122 4.32 -15.64 12.61
C GLU A 122 5.52 -14.94 13.24
N ARG A 123 5.91 -13.78 12.71
CA ARG A 123 6.99 -12.96 13.26
C ARG A 123 6.67 -12.52 14.69
N VAL A 124 5.50 -11.89 14.92
CA VAL A 124 5.13 -11.44 16.27
C VAL A 124 4.94 -12.59 17.24
N ALA A 125 4.49 -13.76 16.76
CA ALA A 125 4.44 -14.98 17.58
C ALA A 125 5.82 -15.51 17.98
N SER A 126 6.79 -15.49 17.05
CA SER A 126 8.17 -15.85 17.32
C SER A 126 8.82 -14.90 18.34
N ASP A 127 8.62 -13.59 18.14
CA ASP A 127 9.20 -12.56 19.00
C ASP A 127 8.59 -12.58 20.42
N ALA A 128 7.28 -12.77 20.52
CA ALA A 128 6.59 -12.92 21.81
C ALA A 128 7.06 -14.17 22.57
N ALA A 129 7.21 -15.31 21.88
CA ALA A 129 7.75 -16.53 22.47
C ALA A 129 9.19 -16.32 22.94
N ALA A 130 9.99 -15.56 22.19
CA ALA A 130 11.32 -15.15 22.59
C ALA A 130 11.28 -14.24 23.85
N LYS A 131 10.35 -13.29 23.96
CA LYS A 131 10.27 -12.38 25.10
C LYS A 131 9.60 -12.99 26.34
N ASN A 132 9.01 -14.19 26.23
CA ASN A 132 8.40 -14.91 27.34
C ASN A 132 9.43 -15.55 28.30
N VAL A 133 10.31 -14.73 28.86
CA VAL A 133 11.39 -15.14 29.77
C VAL A 133 11.45 -14.23 30.99
N LYS A 134 11.74 -14.81 32.15
CA LYS A 134 11.92 -14.12 33.44
C LYS A 134 13.18 -14.63 34.12
N LEU A 135 13.93 -13.70 34.71
CA LEU A 135 15.03 -14.01 35.62
C LEU A 135 14.57 -13.71 37.05
N SER A 136 14.35 -14.76 37.84
CA SER A 136 13.93 -14.62 39.23
C SER A 136 15.10 -14.18 40.12
N ALA A 137 14.78 -13.56 41.25
CA ALA A 137 15.79 -13.21 42.23
C ALA A 137 16.50 -14.41 42.82
N GLU A 138 15.79 -15.51 42.99
CA GLU A 138 16.33 -16.79 43.47
C GLU A 138 17.34 -17.38 42.49
N SER A 139 17.01 -17.41 41.20
CA SER A 139 17.94 -17.90 40.16
C SER A 139 19.20 -17.05 40.08
N LEU A 140 19.07 -15.73 40.19
CA LEU A 140 20.23 -14.85 40.19
C LEU A 140 21.05 -14.95 41.48
N ARG A 141 20.41 -15.16 42.65
CA ARG A 141 21.12 -15.45 43.91
C ARG A 141 21.92 -16.72 43.80
N ALA A 142 21.28 -17.83 43.41
CA ALA A 142 21.95 -19.13 43.26
C ALA A 142 23.17 -19.03 42.32
N PHE A 143 23.03 -18.29 41.22
CA PHE A 143 24.15 -18.04 40.31
C PHE A 143 25.32 -17.29 40.97
N TYR A 144 25.04 -16.20 41.68
CA TYR A 144 26.10 -15.41 42.33
C TYR A 144 26.68 -16.08 43.58
N ASP A 145 25.92 -16.89 44.31
CA ASP A 145 26.43 -17.66 45.44
C ASP A 145 27.55 -18.62 45.01
N GLU A 146 27.48 -19.15 43.79
CA GLU A 146 28.49 -20.04 43.20
C GLU A 146 29.71 -19.32 42.58
N HIS A 147 29.59 -18.02 42.24
CA HIS A 147 30.61 -17.31 41.43
C HIS A 147 31.18 -16.03 42.09
N ASP A 148 30.39 -15.30 42.89
CA ASP A 148 30.75 -14.06 43.61
C ASP A 148 29.71 -13.77 44.72
N SER A 149 29.84 -14.46 45.86
CA SER A 149 28.87 -14.46 46.97
C SER A 149 28.74 -13.13 47.73
N GLY A 150 29.61 -12.16 47.46
CA GLY A 150 29.55 -10.81 48.04
C GLY A 150 28.71 -9.82 47.22
N LYS A 151 28.12 -10.27 46.09
CA LYS A 151 27.47 -9.36 45.14
C LYS A 151 26.08 -8.91 45.60
N ASP A 152 25.84 -7.60 45.57
CA ASP A 152 24.51 -7.02 45.77
C ASP A 152 23.61 -7.27 44.53
N ILE A 153 22.99 -8.45 44.52
CA ILE A 153 22.03 -8.88 43.50
C ILE A 153 20.75 -8.04 43.45
N THR A 154 20.37 -7.38 44.55
CA THR A 154 19.15 -6.57 44.62
C THR A 154 19.24 -5.37 43.67
N LYS A 155 20.41 -4.72 43.62
CA LYS A 155 20.70 -3.65 42.65
C LYS A 155 20.73 -4.13 41.19
N ILE A 156 21.19 -5.35 40.96
CA ILE A 156 21.30 -5.90 39.60
C ILE A 156 19.90 -6.22 39.06
N ILE A 157 19.05 -6.83 39.88
CA ILE A 157 17.67 -7.15 39.52
C ILE A 157 16.84 -5.89 39.37
N SER A 158 16.96 -4.93 40.28
CA SER A 158 16.22 -3.67 40.18
C SER A 158 16.61 -2.89 38.92
N LYS A 159 17.91 -2.88 38.56
CA LYS A 159 18.39 -2.30 37.30
C LYS A 159 17.86 -3.05 36.09
N CYS A 160 17.83 -4.38 36.11
CA CYS A 160 17.25 -5.17 35.03
C CYS A 160 15.74 -4.91 34.87
N ALA A 161 14.99 -4.89 35.97
CA ALA A 161 13.55 -4.61 35.99
C ALA A 161 13.26 -3.18 35.47
N SER A 162 14.07 -2.20 35.87
CA SER A 162 14.02 -0.83 35.34
C SER A 162 14.26 -0.78 33.83
N LEU A 163 15.28 -1.49 33.32
CA LEU A 163 15.55 -1.60 31.88
C LEU A 163 14.42 -2.31 31.12
N ALA A 164 13.74 -3.27 31.76
CA ALA A 164 12.57 -3.95 31.24
C ALA A 164 11.28 -3.12 31.34
N LYS A 165 11.31 -1.94 31.97
CA LYS A 165 10.13 -1.14 32.34
C LYS A 165 9.04 -1.98 33.02
N SER A 166 9.46 -2.90 33.89
CA SER A 166 8.62 -3.88 34.56
C SER A 166 8.97 -3.97 36.04
N ARG A 167 8.08 -4.54 36.85
CA ARG A 167 8.37 -4.88 38.26
C ARG A 167 9.41 -6.00 38.38
N ASP A 168 9.49 -6.86 37.37
CA ASP A 168 10.36 -8.03 37.31
C ASP A 168 11.42 -7.90 36.19
N CYS A 169 12.55 -8.57 36.34
CA CYS A 169 13.56 -8.72 35.28
C CYS A 169 13.06 -9.73 34.23
N VAL A 170 12.55 -9.24 33.10
CA VAL A 170 11.87 -10.04 32.06
C VAL A 170 12.34 -9.69 30.65
N GLY A 171 11.97 -10.53 29.68
CA GLY A 171 12.14 -10.28 28.25
C GLY A 171 13.60 -10.09 27.82
N GLY A 172 13.83 -9.13 26.92
CA GLY A 172 15.16 -8.85 26.36
C GLY A 172 16.20 -8.47 27.42
N ALA A 173 15.80 -7.72 28.45
CA ALA A 173 16.71 -7.31 29.53
C ALA A 173 17.21 -8.51 30.34
N ALA A 174 16.33 -9.47 30.65
CA ALA A 174 16.70 -10.70 31.34
C ALA A 174 17.68 -11.56 30.51
N ARG A 175 17.44 -11.68 29.20
CA ARG A 175 18.34 -12.40 28.28
C ARG A 175 19.70 -11.75 28.15
N GLU A 176 19.72 -10.43 27.96
CA GLU A 176 20.96 -9.68 27.80
C GLU A 176 21.81 -9.74 29.08
N LEU A 177 21.16 -9.67 30.24
CA LEU A 177 21.84 -9.88 31.52
C LEU A 177 22.41 -11.31 31.62
N ALA A 178 21.61 -12.35 31.35
CA ALA A 178 22.10 -13.73 31.37
C ALA A 178 23.25 -13.97 30.39
N LYS A 179 23.18 -13.38 29.19
CA LYS A 179 24.25 -13.44 28.17
C LYS A 179 25.55 -12.79 28.65
N LYS A 180 25.48 -11.59 29.24
CA LYS A 180 26.66 -10.90 29.81
C LYS A 180 27.27 -11.67 30.98
N LEU A 181 26.44 -12.30 31.82
CA LEU A 181 26.92 -13.15 32.90
C LEU A 181 27.62 -14.40 32.36
N LYS A 182 27.08 -15.03 31.32
CA LYS A 182 27.73 -16.14 30.61
C LYS A 182 29.08 -15.76 30.02
N GLN A 183 29.17 -14.60 29.38
CA GLN A 183 30.43 -14.12 28.81
C GLN A 183 31.48 -13.86 29.89
N LYS A 184 31.06 -13.42 31.09
CA LYS A 184 31.97 -13.08 32.19
C LYS A 184 32.39 -14.29 33.02
N PHE A 185 31.49 -15.22 33.30
CA PHE A 185 31.69 -16.31 34.26
C PHE A 185 31.69 -17.71 33.62
N GLY A 186 31.46 -17.82 32.31
CA GLY A 186 31.39 -19.09 31.58
C GLY A 186 30.04 -19.82 31.68
N SER A 187 29.21 -19.46 32.66
CA SER A 187 27.88 -20.03 32.94
C SER A 187 26.82 -18.92 33.06
N ALA A 188 25.54 -19.26 32.92
CA ALA A 188 24.43 -18.28 32.98
C ALA A 188 23.40 -18.67 34.05
N PRO A 189 22.71 -17.71 34.68
CA PRO A 189 21.59 -18.01 35.56
C PRO A 189 20.43 -18.65 34.78
N GLN A 190 19.64 -19.50 35.45
CA GLN A 190 18.48 -20.14 34.83
C GLN A 190 17.36 -19.12 34.58
N LEU A 191 16.78 -19.16 33.37
CA LEU A 191 15.62 -18.35 33.01
C LEU A 191 14.36 -19.22 33.06
N SER A 192 13.29 -18.71 33.66
CA SER A 192 11.96 -19.34 33.63
C SER A 192 11.04 -18.63 32.63
N LYS A 193 9.86 -19.20 32.36
CA LYS A 193 8.84 -18.52 31.55
C LYS A 193 8.22 -17.38 32.35
N ARG A 194 7.97 -16.25 31.69
CA ARG A 194 7.26 -15.11 32.29
C ARG A 194 5.76 -15.41 32.46
N PHE A 195 5.19 -16.13 31.50
CA PHE A 195 3.79 -16.54 31.44
C PHE A 195 3.70 -18.05 31.17
N GLY A 196 2.77 -18.74 31.86
CA GLY A 196 2.38 -20.11 31.53
C GLY A 196 2.92 -21.25 32.42
N GLU A 197 3.22 -21.01 33.70
CA GLU A 197 3.39 -22.11 34.67
C GLU A 197 2.31 -22.02 35.77
N GLN A 198 1.33 -22.93 35.71
CA GLN A 198 0.59 -23.42 36.87
C GLN A 198 0.81 -24.94 36.95
N GLU A 199 1.24 -25.44 38.10
CA GLU A 199 1.22 -26.87 38.43
C GLU A 199 -0.18 -27.47 38.21
N PRO A 200 -0.30 -28.74 37.79
CA PRO A 200 -1.55 -29.28 37.27
C PRO A 200 -2.57 -29.60 38.38
N PRO A 201 -3.83 -29.13 38.30
CA PRO A 201 -4.94 -29.71 39.04
C PRO A 201 -5.67 -30.78 38.20
N LYS A 202 -6.08 -31.86 38.88
CA LYS A 202 -6.65 -33.11 38.35
C LYS A 202 -7.93 -32.94 37.50
N PRO A 203 -8.22 -33.87 36.56
CA PRO A 203 -9.27 -33.72 35.56
C PRO A 203 -10.62 -34.27 36.03
N LYS A 204 -11.74 -33.64 35.63
CA LYS A 204 -13.11 -34.20 35.66
C LYS A 204 -14.03 -33.50 34.62
N PRO A 205 -15.16 -34.12 34.18
CA PRO A 205 -15.34 -34.55 32.79
C PRO A 205 -16.44 -33.81 31.99
N LYS A 206 -16.44 -34.09 30.67
CA LYS A 206 -17.27 -33.57 29.58
C LYS A 206 -18.79 -33.64 29.79
N ARG A 207 -19.53 -32.67 29.23
CA ARG A 207 -20.90 -32.88 28.72
C ARG A 207 -21.31 -31.87 27.62
N THR A 208 -22.29 -32.29 26.83
CA THR A 208 -22.56 -31.98 25.42
C THR A 208 -23.75 -31.04 25.18
N SER A 209 -23.62 -30.18 24.16
CA SER A 209 -24.58 -29.68 23.15
C SER A 209 -26.05 -29.33 23.50
N ARG A 210 -26.47 -28.11 23.14
CA ARG A 210 -27.62 -27.82 22.24
C ARG A 210 -27.62 -26.35 21.79
N SER A 211 -27.86 -26.12 20.50
CA SER A 211 -28.06 -24.84 19.81
C SER A 211 -29.48 -24.30 20.02
N LEU A 212 -29.69 -22.99 19.85
CA LEU A 212 -30.93 -22.39 19.33
C LEU A 212 -30.66 -20.94 18.86
N ASP A 213 -31.31 -20.58 17.76
CA ASP A 213 -31.06 -19.43 16.86
C ASP A 213 -31.78 -18.13 17.24
N GLN A 214 -31.45 -17.10 16.47
CA GLN A 214 -31.89 -15.71 16.46
C GLN A 214 -33.41 -15.53 16.33
N ALA A 215 -33.99 -14.74 17.23
CA ALA A 215 -35.05 -13.78 16.91
C ALA A 215 -35.07 -12.63 17.95
N SER A 216 -35.04 -11.39 17.44
CA SER A 216 -35.83 -10.24 17.91
C SER A 216 -35.41 -9.44 19.18
N THR A 217 -34.44 -8.54 19.04
CA THR A 217 -34.23 -7.37 19.92
C THR A 217 -35.33 -6.31 19.77
N ASP A 218 -36.03 -6.28 18.65
CA ASP A 218 -37.09 -5.29 18.38
C ASP A 218 -38.40 -5.62 19.11
N GLU A 219 -38.71 -6.91 19.36
CA GLU A 219 -39.80 -7.27 20.28
C GLU A 219 -39.49 -6.87 21.71
N LEU A 220 -38.22 -6.98 22.15
CA LEU A 220 -37.80 -6.63 23.51
C LEU A 220 -37.94 -5.14 23.82
N LEU A 221 -37.69 -4.27 22.83
CA LEU A 221 -37.82 -2.82 22.98
C LEU A 221 -39.29 -2.37 22.90
N ALA A 222 -40.10 -3.00 22.04
CA ALA A 222 -41.54 -2.72 21.96
C ALA A 222 -42.30 -3.19 23.22
N GLU A 223 -41.84 -4.26 23.88
CA GLU A 223 -42.40 -4.76 25.14
C GLU A 223 -42.07 -3.85 26.34
N LEU A 224 -40.94 -3.13 26.29
CA LEU A 224 -40.49 -2.20 27.32
C LEU A 224 -41.24 -0.86 27.26
N ALA A 225 -41.51 -0.33 26.07
CA ALA A 225 -42.27 0.91 25.90
C ALA A 225 -43.75 0.78 26.29
N LYS A 226 -44.34 -0.42 26.21
CA LYS A 226 -45.71 -0.69 26.65
C LYS A 226 -45.87 -0.84 28.18
N ARG A 227 -44.77 -0.80 28.94
CA ARG A 227 -44.75 -1.13 30.37
C ARG A 227 -44.52 0.06 31.31
N SER A 228 -44.42 1.28 30.80
CA SER A 228 -44.32 2.49 31.62
C SER A 228 -45.62 3.29 31.53
N GLU A 229 -46.35 3.40 32.63
CA GLU A 229 -47.57 4.24 32.76
C GLU A 229 -47.24 5.70 33.15
N ASP A 230 -46.02 6.18 32.92
CA ASP A 230 -45.59 7.54 33.26
C ASP A 230 -45.28 8.35 31.98
N ASP A 231 -46.20 9.25 31.63
CA ASP A 231 -46.13 10.12 30.43
C ASP A 231 -44.92 11.07 30.44
N ASP A 232 -44.35 11.36 31.61
CA ASP A 232 -43.18 12.24 31.77
C ASP A 232 -41.88 11.60 31.22
N LEU A 233 -41.79 10.26 31.22
CA LEU A 233 -40.62 9.51 30.72
C LEU A 233 -40.58 9.45 29.19
N ALA A 234 -41.75 9.46 28.54
CA ALA A 234 -41.84 9.46 27.09
C ALA A 234 -41.48 10.83 26.49
N PHE A 235 -41.86 11.92 27.16
CA PHE A 235 -41.49 13.27 26.75
C PHE A 235 -39.97 13.52 26.91
N ALA A 236 -39.39 13.13 28.06
CA ALA A 236 -37.95 13.25 28.30
C ALA A 236 -37.12 12.42 27.32
N ALA A 237 -37.60 11.24 26.89
CA ALA A 237 -36.94 10.42 25.89
C ALA A 237 -36.98 11.02 24.48
N SER A 238 -38.06 11.73 24.15
CA SER A 238 -38.20 12.47 22.89
C SER A 238 -37.26 13.68 22.83
N GLU A 239 -37.21 14.46 23.91
CA GLU A 239 -36.39 15.67 24.01
C GLU A 239 -34.89 15.34 23.98
N ALA A 240 -34.48 14.25 24.66
CA ALA A 240 -33.11 13.74 24.60
C ALA A 240 -32.71 13.22 23.21
N ALA A 241 -33.66 12.65 22.46
CA ALA A 241 -33.40 12.17 21.11
C ALA A 241 -33.28 13.31 20.08
N GLU A 242 -33.93 14.45 20.32
CA GLU A 242 -33.87 15.64 19.45
C GLU A 242 -32.64 16.49 19.76
N ALA A 243 -32.24 16.60 21.04
CA ALA A 243 -30.96 17.22 21.43
C ALA A 243 -29.74 16.45 20.87
N ALA A 244 -29.77 15.11 20.94
CA ALA A 244 -28.71 14.28 20.37
C ALA A 244 -28.59 14.37 18.84
N ARG A 245 -29.64 14.83 18.13
CA ARG A 245 -29.59 15.05 16.68
C ARG A 245 -28.96 16.39 16.31
N ARG A 246 -29.17 17.43 17.13
CA ARG A 246 -28.55 18.74 16.95
C ARG A 246 -27.05 18.72 17.21
N GLU A 247 -26.62 18.00 18.26
CA GLU A 247 -25.19 17.81 18.56
C GLU A 247 -24.47 17.04 17.44
N LEU A 248 -25.16 16.09 16.78
CA LEU A 248 -24.62 15.36 15.62
C LEU A 248 -24.54 16.21 14.33
N GLU A 249 -25.41 17.21 14.17
CA GLU A 249 -25.37 18.13 13.01
C GLU A 249 -24.29 19.23 13.19
N GLU A 250 -24.00 19.64 14.43
CA GLU A 250 -22.91 20.58 14.75
C GLU A 250 -21.53 19.89 14.77
N GLU A 251 -21.43 18.62 15.15
CA GLU A 251 -20.18 17.83 15.06
C GLU A 251 -19.77 17.46 13.61
N GLU A 252 -20.70 17.47 12.64
CA GLU A 252 -20.40 17.22 11.22
C GLU A 252 -19.74 18.43 10.51
N GLU A 253 -19.84 19.65 11.06
CA GLU A 253 -19.19 20.86 10.49
C GLU A 253 -17.76 21.10 11.01
N ASP A 254 -17.36 20.49 12.13
CA ASP A 254 -16.03 20.66 12.76
C ASP A 254 -15.00 19.56 12.40
N GLU A 255 -15.38 18.54 11.60
CA GLU A 255 -14.49 17.42 11.20
C GLU A 255 -13.59 17.70 9.97
N GLU A 256 -13.63 18.90 9.41
CA GLU A 256 -12.69 19.34 8.36
C GLU A 256 -11.48 20.04 9.00
N ASP A 257 -10.53 19.28 9.54
CA ASP A 257 -9.08 19.62 9.60
C ASP A 257 -8.32 18.76 10.65
N GLU A 258 -8.09 17.46 10.41
CA GLU A 258 -6.97 16.75 11.07
C GLU A 258 -6.27 15.79 10.09
N GLU A 259 -5.00 16.09 9.77
CA GLU A 259 -4.14 15.43 8.77
C GLU A 259 -3.73 13.98 9.15
N ASP A 260 -3.92 13.04 8.21
CA ASP A 260 -3.68 11.59 8.34
C ASP A 260 -2.25 11.18 7.91
N GLU A 261 -1.32 11.02 8.86
CA GLU A 261 0.06 10.57 8.57
C GLU A 261 0.12 9.08 8.13
N GLY A 262 0.02 8.83 6.83
CA GLY A 262 0.31 7.53 6.19
C GLY A 262 -0.55 7.20 4.97
N ALA A 263 -1.67 7.88 4.78
CA ALA A 263 -2.42 7.85 3.53
C ALA A 263 -1.74 8.78 2.50
N LEU A 264 -1.80 8.43 1.21
CA LEU A 264 -1.46 9.42 0.18
C LEU A 264 -2.41 10.61 0.36
N PRO A 265 -1.90 11.86 0.39
CA PRO A 265 -2.74 13.03 0.56
C PRO A 265 -3.75 13.07 -0.58
N LEU A 266 -5.02 12.86 -0.25
CA LEU A 266 -6.08 12.81 -1.24
C LEU A 266 -6.45 14.23 -1.63
N TYR A 267 -6.38 14.50 -2.93
CA TYR A 267 -6.87 15.75 -3.48
C TYR A 267 -8.39 15.82 -3.37
N ARG A 268 -8.91 16.92 -2.81
CA ARG A 268 -10.33 17.26 -2.80
C ARG A 268 -10.57 18.40 -3.79
N PRO A 269 -11.39 18.21 -4.84
CA PRO A 269 -11.69 19.28 -5.78
C PRO A 269 -12.56 20.35 -5.10
N HIS A 270 -12.01 21.53 -4.84
CA HIS A 270 -12.76 22.65 -4.25
C HIS A 270 -13.36 23.58 -5.33
N GLY A 271 -12.87 23.53 -6.57
CA GLY A 271 -13.44 24.20 -7.74
C GLY A 271 -13.34 25.74 -7.75
N GLN A 272 -12.70 26.34 -6.74
CA GLN A 272 -12.63 27.79 -6.55
C GLN A 272 -11.51 28.45 -7.35
N PHE A 273 -10.35 27.78 -7.43
CA PHE A 273 -9.16 28.23 -8.18
C PHE A 273 -8.67 27.14 -9.11
N ALA A 274 -7.91 27.52 -10.15
CA ALA A 274 -7.28 26.54 -11.02
C ALA A 274 -5.97 26.04 -10.43
N GLU A 275 -5.73 24.73 -10.55
CA GLU A 275 -4.50 24.11 -10.12
C GLU A 275 -3.32 24.60 -10.98
N ARG A 276 -2.18 24.86 -10.37
CA ARG A 276 -0.99 25.33 -11.12
C ARG A 276 -0.50 24.26 -12.09
N VAL A 277 -0.37 23.01 -11.62
CA VAL A 277 0.03 21.87 -12.45
C VAL A 277 -0.81 20.64 -12.13
N VAL A 278 -1.47 20.10 -13.16
CA VAL A 278 -2.10 18.77 -13.10
C VAL A 278 -1.27 17.75 -13.87
N ILE A 279 -1.07 16.58 -13.28
CA ILE A 279 -0.32 15.47 -13.85
C ILE A 279 -1.28 14.32 -14.12
N VAL A 280 -1.40 13.90 -15.37
CA VAL A 280 -2.30 12.80 -15.78
C VAL A 280 -1.50 11.51 -15.92
N GLY A 281 -1.60 10.65 -14.91
CA GLY A 281 -0.93 9.35 -14.83
C GLY A 281 0.07 9.24 -13.67
N ALA A 282 0.03 8.10 -12.98
CA ALA A 282 0.86 7.80 -11.80
C ALA A 282 1.95 6.74 -12.06
N GLY A 283 2.46 6.67 -13.30
CA GLY A 283 3.66 5.90 -13.60
C GLY A 283 4.96 6.64 -13.19
N PRO A 284 6.15 6.06 -13.42
CA PRO A 284 7.42 6.70 -13.08
C PRO A 284 7.59 8.12 -13.62
N GLY A 285 7.09 8.40 -14.84
CA GLY A 285 7.13 9.75 -15.41
C GLY A 285 6.27 10.75 -14.64
N GLY A 286 5.02 10.41 -14.35
CA GLY A 286 4.13 11.30 -13.60
C GLY A 286 4.56 11.48 -12.15
N LEU A 287 4.99 10.42 -11.48
CA LEU A 287 5.45 10.51 -10.09
C LEU A 287 6.76 11.29 -9.96
N SER A 288 7.68 11.16 -10.92
CA SER A 288 8.87 12.01 -10.95
C SER A 288 8.52 13.47 -11.23
N ALA A 289 7.56 13.74 -12.12
CA ALA A 289 7.07 15.10 -12.36
C ALA A 289 6.46 15.70 -11.08
N ALA A 290 5.68 14.91 -10.33
CA ALA A 290 5.05 15.33 -9.08
C ALA A 290 6.09 15.73 -8.02
N VAL A 291 7.14 14.92 -7.81
CA VAL A 291 8.23 15.28 -6.89
C VAL A 291 8.86 16.63 -7.26
N TYR A 292 9.16 16.85 -8.54
CA TYR A 292 9.84 18.07 -8.96
C TYR A 292 8.92 19.30 -8.88
N ALA A 293 7.67 19.18 -9.32
CA ALA A 293 6.70 20.27 -9.24
C ALA A 293 6.36 20.62 -7.78
N ALA A 294 6.21 19.62 -6.90
CA ALA A 294 5.93 19.86 -5.48
C ALA A 294 7.11 20.56 -4.79
N ARG A 295 8.35 20.15 -5.10
CA ARG A 295 9.56 20.82 -4.59
C ARG A 295 9.77 22.24 -5.12
N ALA A 296 9.18 22.57 -6.27
CA ALA A 296 9.10 23.93 -6.78
C ALA A 296 7.97 24.76 -6.13
N GLY A 297 7.25 24.17 -5.17
CA GLY A 297 6.15 24.81 -4.46
C GLY A 297 4.90 24.95 -5.30
N LEU A 298 4.70 24.12 -6.35
CA LEU A 298 3.57 24.20 -7.28
C LEU A 298 2.32 23.42 -6.86
N ALA A 299 2.34 22.76 -5.70
CA ALA A 299 1.26 21.93 -5.17
C ALA A 299 0.59 21.02 -6.23
N PRO A 300 1.33 20.12 -6.91
CA PRO A 300 0.83 19.40 -8.07
C PRO A 300 -0.24 18.37 -7.70
N VAL A 301 -1.25 18.24 -8.56
CA VAL A 301 -2.30 17.22 -8.45
C VAL A 301 -2.04 16.08 -9.43
N VAL A 302 -1.86 14.86 -8.92
CA VAL A 302 -1.69 13.64 -9.73
C VAL A 302 -3.03 12.93 -9.88
N ILE A 303 -3.55 12.87 -11.10
CA ILE A 303 -4.79 12.18 -11.42
C ILE A 303 -4.49 10.84 -12.08
N ALA A 304 -4.81 9.74 -11.42
CA ALA A 304 -4.66 8.40 -11.97
C ALA A 304 -5.54 7.37 -11.25
N PRO A 305 -5.99 6.30 -11.91
CA PRO A 305 -6.61 5.15 -11.26
C PRO A 305 -5.69 4.52 -10.20
N SER A 306 -6.28 3.91 -9.17
CA SER A 306 -5.54 3.21 -8.10
C SER A 306 -4.79 1.95 -8.56
N ASP A 307 -5.19 1.38 -9.70
CA ASP A 307 -4.50 0.29 -10.41
C ASP A 307 -3.57 0.79 -11.54
N GLY A 308 -3.30 2.10 -11.60
CA GLY A 308 -2.62 2.75 -12.72
C GLY A 308 -1.12 2.49 -12.84
N GLY A 309 -0.64 2.28 -14.07
CA GLY A 309 0.78 2.23 -14.41
C GLY A 309 1.31 0.80 -14.64
N GLN A 310 2.10 0.62 -15.69
CA GLN A 310 2.54 -0.70 -16.17
C GLN A 310 3.32 -1.52 -15.11
N LEU A 311 4.04 -0.85 -14.21
CA LEU A 311 4.81 -1.50 -13.15
C LEU A 311 3.93 -2.12 -12.06
N LEU A 312 2.72 -1.61 -11.81
CA LEU A 312 1.81 -2.21 -10.81
C LEU A 312 1.39 -3.64 -11.19
N GLY A 313 1.36 -3.96 -12.48
CA GLY A 313 1.10 -5.32 -12.97
C GLY A 313 2.33 -6.24 -12.98
N LYS A 314 3.54 -5.73 -12.71
CA LYS A 314 4.79 -6.51 -12.76
C LYS A 314 5.15 -7.07 -11.39
N GLY A 315 4.67 -8.29 -11.10
CA GLY A 315 5.02 -9.04 -9.89
C GLY A 315 6.45 -9.59 -9.84
N VAL A 316 7.25 -9.37 -10.87
CA VAL A 316 8.67 -9.75 -10.93
C VAL A 316 9.56 -8.62 -10.40
N THR A 317 10.79 -8.98 -10.04
CA THR A 317 11.79 -8.03 -9.55
C THR A 317 12.23 -7.07 -10.67
N VAL A 318 12.30 -5.78 -10.36
CA VAL A 318 12.89 -4.74 -11.19
C VAL A 318 14.36 -4.61 -10.82
N GLU A 319 15.24 -5.02 -11.73
CA GLU A 319 16.70 -4.99 -11.51
C GLU A 319 17.41 -3.80 -12.17
N ASN A 320 16.72 -3.08 -13.05
CA ASN A 320 17.31 -2.06 -13.92
C ASN A 320 16.91 -0.62 -13.56
N TYR A 321 16.36 -0.39 -12.36
CA TYR A 321 16.08 0.95 -11.83
C TYR A 321 17.19 1.37 -10.85
N PRO A 322 18.11 2.26 -11.23
CA PRO A 322 19.24 2.64 -10.37
C PRO A 322 18.78 3.17 -9.01
N GLY A 323 19.45 2.74 -7.94
CA GLY A 323 19.11 3.12 -6.56
C GLY A 323 18.05 2.24 -5.88
N VAL A 324 17.42 1.32 -6.61
CA VAL A 324 16.49 0.32 -6.07
C VAL A 324 16.95 -1.07 -6.49
N VAL A 325 17.22 -1.94 -5.52
CA VAL A 325 17.71 -3.31 -5.76
C VAL A 325 16.73 -4.31 -5.16
N GLY A 326 16.32 -5.30 -5.95
CA GLY A 326 15.55 -6.44 -5.46
C GLY A 326 14.08 -6.17 -5.16
N ASP A 327 13.53 -5.05 -5.63
CA ASP A 327 12.12 -4.71 -5.41
C ASP A 327 11.24 -5.13 -6.60
N THR A 328 9.94 -5.27 -6.35
CA THR A 328 8.93 -5.54 -7.38
C THR A 328 8.49 -4.26 -8.08
N GLY A 329 7.82 -4.39 -9.23
CA GLY A 329 7.18 -3.25 -9.90
C GLY A 329 6.26 -2.43 -8.98
N PRO A 330 5.31 -3.06 -8.25
CA PRO A 330 4.49 -2.38 -7.26
C PRO A 330 5.29 -1.71 -6.15
N GLY A 331 6.30 -2.39 -5.59
CA GLY A 331 7.13 -1.83 -4.51
C GLY A 331 7.85 -0.54 -4.94
N LEU A 332 8.38 -0.51 -6.16
CA LEU A 332 8.98 0.69 -6.73
C LEU A 332 7.98 1.84 -6.88
N VAL A 333 6.78 1.58 -7.42
CA VAL A 333 5.75 2.63 -7.60
C VAL A 333 5.30 3.20 -6.26
N HIS A 334 5.02 2.37 -5.25
CA HIS A 334 4.62 2.85 -3.93
C HIS A 334 5.69 3.75 -3.29
N LYS A 335 6.98 3.42 -3.44
CA LYS A 335 8.08 4.29 -2.97
C LYS A 335 8.10 5.63 -3.69
N MET A 336 7.84 5.64 -4.99
CA MET A 336 7.75 6.89 -5.76
C MET A 336 6.52 7.72 -5.36
N GLN A 337 5.38 7.09 -5.10
CA GLN A 337 4.17 7.76 -4.60
C GLN A 337 4.41 8.39 -3.22
N ALA A 338 4.99 7.64 -2.29
CA ALA A 338 5.34 8.15 -0.96
C ALA A 338 6.28 9.36 -1.05
N HIS A 339 7.32 9.28 -1.89
CA HIS A 339 8.24 10.41 -2.08
C HIS A 339 7.56 11.66 -2.67
N ALA A 340 6.64 11.48 -3.62
CA ALA A 340 5.85 12.59 -4.17
C ALA A 340 4.93 13.21 -3.12
N ALA A 341 4.24 12.38 -2.32
CA ALA A 341 3.42 12.81 -1.20
C ALA A 341 4.23 13.59 -0.14
N ASP A 342 5.38 13.06 0.27
CA ASP A 342 6.29 13.71 1.23
C ASP A 342 6.80 15.08 0.74
N CYS A 343 6.80 15.31 -0.58
CA CYS A 343 7.17 16.60 -1.18
C CYS A 343 5.99 17.58 -1.29
N GLY A 344 4.75 17.15 -0.99
CA GLY A 344 3.54 17.97 -1.10
C GLY A 344 2.71 17.75 -2.37
N ALA A 345 2.86 16.63 -3.08
CA ALA A 345 1.96 16.29 -4.18
C ALA A 345 0.67 15.65 -3.66
N ALA A 346 -0.48 16.06 -4.19
CA ALA A 346 -1.78 15.48 -3.88
C ALA A 346 -2.21 14.46 -4.94
N PHE A 347 -2.99 13.45 -4.53
CA PHE A 347 -3.41 12.34 -5.40
C PHE A 347 -4.93 12.28 -5.56
N TYR A 348 -5.39 12.17 -6.80
CA TYR A 348 -6.80 12.01 -7.13
C TYR A 348 -7.04 10.68 -7.85
N PRO A 349 -7.59 9.65 -7.18
CA PRO A 349 -7.60 8.27 -7.65
C PRO A 349 -8.66 7.96 -8.73
N HIS A 350 -8.73 8.78 -9.78
CA HIS A 350 -9.74 8.68 -10.84
C HIS A 350 -9.12 8.55 -12.23
N LYS A 351 -9.93 8.01 -13.15
CA LYS A 351 -9.61 8.01 -14.57
C LYS A 351 -10.04 9.32 -15.21
N VAL A 352 -9.12 9.99 -15.90
CA VAL A 352 -9.47 11.10 -16.80
C VAL A 352 -10.17 10.54 -18.03
N HIS A 353 -11.33 11.07 -18.37
CA HIS A 353 -12.11 10.64 -19.52
C HIS A 353 -12.17 11.68 -20.64
N ASN A 354 -11.95 12.95 -20.32
CA ASN A 354 -11.90 14.04 -21.28
C ASN A 354 -11.00 15.18 -20.76
N ILE A 355 -10.41 15.95 -21.70
CA ILE A 355 -9.62 17.15 -21.40
C ILE A 355 -9.93 18.21 -22.45
N ASP A 356 -10.33 19.40 -22.01
CA ASP A 356 -10.49 20.57 -22.88
C ASP A 356 -9.24 21.44 -22.84
N LEU A 357 -8.53 21.44 -23.97
CA LEU A 357 -7.32 22.22 -24.20
C LEU A 357 -7.57 23.50 -25.03
N SER A 358 -8.84 23.81 -25.34
CA SER A 358 -9.22 24.96 -26.18
C SER A 358 -9.32 26.28 -25.41
N GLN A 359 -9.34 26.21 -24.08
CA GLN A 359 -9.46 27.33 -23.17
C GLN A 359 -8.36 27.32 -22.12
N ARG A 360 -8.20 28.45 -21.42
CA ARG A 360 -7.30 28.60 -20.28
C ARG A 360 -8.07 29.21 -19.10
N PRO A 361 -7.90 28.71 -17.86
CA PRO A 361 -7.21 27.47 -17.50
C PRO A 361 -7.80 26.24 -18.21
N PHE A 362 -6.97 25.22 -18.44
CA PHE A 362 -7.42 23.96 -19.05
C PHE A 362 -8.41 23.25 -18.15
N ARG A 363 -9.27 22.40 -18.71
CA ARG A 363 -10.25 21.62 -17.93
C ARG A 363 -10.00 20.13 -18.08
N VAL A 364 -9.84 19.44 -16.96
CA VAL A 364 -9.65 17.99 -16.87
C VAL A 364 -10.88 17.36 -16.25
N GLU A 365 -11.51 16.42 -16.95
CA GLU A 365 -12.79 15.84 -16.54
C GLU A 365 -12.59 14.40 -16.02
N THR A 366 -13.08 14.16 -14.81
CA THR A 366 -13.17 12.83 -14.18
C THR A 366 -14.66 12.48 -13.96
N PRO A 367 -14.99 11.23 -13.61
CA PRO A 367 -16.38 10.85 -13.33
C PRO A 367 -17.03 11.68 -12.20
N GLU A 368 -16.24 12.28 -11.32
CA GLU A 368 -16.71 12.92 -10.09
C GLU A 368 -16.49 14.42 -10.07
N ALA A 369 -15.54 14.96 -10.84
CA ALA A 369 -15.22 16.38 -10.82
C ALA A 369 -14.66 16.90 -12.15
N ASN A 370 -14.72 18.22 -12.30
CA ASN A 370 -13.99 18.97 -13.32
C ASN A 370 -12.91 19.78 -12.62
N ILE A 371 -11.66 19.58 -13.02
CA ILE A 371 -10.49 20.22 -12.41
C ILE A 371 -9.92 21.21 -13.41
N SER A 372 -9.79 22.46 -13.00
CA SER A 372 -9.16 23.52 -13.80
C SER A 372 -7.66 23.52 -13.57
N ALA A 373 -6.84 23.71 -14.61
CA ALA A 373 -5.38 23.66 -14.51
C ALA A 373 -4.68 24.67 -15.43
N HIS A 374 -3.72 25.44 -14.90
CA HIS A 374 -2.92 26.37 -15.70
C HIS A 374 -1.90 25.66 -16.60
N SER A 375 -1.38 24.52 -16.14
CA SER A 375 -0.48 23.64 -16.89
C SER A 375 -0.83 22.17 -16.70
N LEU A 376 -0.52 21.36 -17.72
CA LEU A 376 -0.80 19.93 -17.75
C LEU A 376 0.45 19.13 -18.12
N ILE A 377 0.75 18.07 -17.38
CA ILE A 377 1.77 17.08 -17.72
C ILE A 377 1.08 15.75 -18.04
N VAL A 378 1.22 15.30 -19.28
CA VAL A 378 0.67 14.06 -19.80
C VAL A 378 1.66 12.92 -19.58
N ALA A 379 1.33 12.01 -18.66
CA ALA A 379 2.16 10.86 -18.29
C ALA A 379 1.38 9.53 -18.34
N THR A 380 0.50 9.37 -19.33
CA THR A 380 -0.45 8.26 -19.45
C THR A 380 0.15 6.93 -19.89
N GLY A 381 1.42 6.92 -20.29
CA GLY A 381 2.17 5.72 -20.67
C GLY A 381 1.71 5.07 -21.98
N ALA A 382 2.08 3.80 -22.14
CA ALA A 382 1.72 2.97 -23.28
C ALA A 382 1.49 1.51 -22.85
N ASP A 383 0.52 0.86 -23.46
CA ASP A 383 0.21 -0.54 -23.19
C ASP A 383 0.96 -1.46 -24.17
N SER A 384 1.57 -2.54 -23.66
CA SER A 384 2.13 -3.57 -24.54
C SER A 384 1.00 -4.30 -25.27
N ARG A 385 1.18 -4.54 -26.57
CA ARG A 385 0.28 -5.40 -27.33
C ARG A 385 0.56 -6.85 -27.01
N TRP A 386 -0.51 -7.61 -26.81
CA TRP A 386 -0.48 -9.03 -26.48
C TRP A 386 -1.20 -9.83 -27.56
N LEU A 387 -0.89 -11.12 -27.67
CA LEU A 387 -1.45 -12.02 -28.68
C LEU A 387 -2.90 -12.42 -28.35
N GLY A 388 -3.27 -12.44 -27.07
CA GLY A 388 -4.60 -12.84 -26.61
C GLY A 388 -4.86 -14.34 -26.72
N VAL A 389 -3.81 -15.16 -26.60
CA VAL A 389 -3.88 -16.62 -26.73
C VAL A 389 -3.80 -17.33 -25.39
N ASP A 390 -4.24 -18.59 -25.36
CA ASP A 390 -4.27 -19.38 -24.14
C ASP A 390 -2.88 -19.52 -23.49
N GLY A 391 -2.87 -19.41 -22.16
CA GLY A 391 -1.64 -19.44 -21.36
C GLY A 391 -0.82 -18.15 -21.36
N GLU A 392 -1.07 -17.20 -22.28
CA GLU A 392 -0.28 -15.97 -22.36
C GLU A 392 -0.32 -15.17 -21.05
N SER A 393 -1.51 -15.03 -20.43
CA SER A 393 -1.68 -14.36 -19.14
C SER A 393 -1.15 -15.20 -17.97
N THR A 394 -1.33 -16.52 -18.02
CA THR A 394 -0.93 -17.47 -16.95
C THR A 394 0.57 -17.46 -16.69
N TYR A 395 1.38 -17.40 -17.75
CA TYR A 395 2.83 -17.48 -17.65
C TYR A 395 3.52 -16.10 -17.67
N ARG A 396 2.79 -14.98 -17.55
CA ARG A 396 3.41 -13.64 -17.45
C ARG A 396 4.26 -13.55 -16.20
N GLY A 397 5.50 -13.10 -16.36
CA GLY A 397 6.49 -13.08 -15.27
C GLY A 397 7.05 -14.46 -14.90
N GLY A 398 6.49 -15.54 -15.43
CA GLY A 398 6.97 -16.92 -15.31
C GLY A 398 7.63 -17.46 -16.59
N GLY A 399 7.98 -16.58 -17.53
CA GLY A 399 8.58 -16.93 -18.82
C GLY A 399 7.95 -16.20 -20.01
N VAL A 400 6.72 -15.70 -19.90
CA VAL A 400 6.14 -14.80 -20.90
C VAL A 400 6.41 -13.35 -20.49
N SER A 401 6.99 -12.57 -21.39
CA SER A 401 7.34 -11.17 -21.17
C SER A 401 7.08 -10.30 -22.41
N SER A 402 6.89 -9.00 -22.24
CA SER A 402 6.86 -8.02 -23.33
C SER A 402 8.11 -7.14 -23.40
N CYS A 403 9.13 -7.38 -22.55
CA CYS A 403 10.33 -6.54 -22.46
C CYS A 403 11.61 -7.38 -22.33
N ALA A 404 12.34 -7.55 -23.44
CA ALA A 404 13.62 -8.27 -23.43
C ALA A 404 14.69 -7.58 -22.58
N THR A 405 14.75 -6.25 -22.60
CA THR A 405 15.72 -5.48 -21.79
C THR A 405 15.48 -5.62 -20.29
N CYS A 406 14.23 -5.83 -19.88
CA CYS A 406 13.85 -5.98 -18.48
C CYS A 406 14.17 -7.40 -17.98
N ASP A 407 13.67 -8.42 -18.68
CA ASP A 407 13.62 -9.78 -18.15
C ASP A 407 14.64 -10.72 -18.82
N GLY A 408 15.26 -10.32 -19.92
CA GLY A 408 16.17 -11.16 -20.71
C GLY A 408 17.38 -11.68 -19.94
N PHE A 409 17.86 -10.90 -18.95
CA PHE A 409 18.94 -11.31 -18.08
C PHE A 409 18.60 -12.56 -17.23
N LEU A 410 17.33 -12.71 -16.83
CA LEU A 410 16.84 -13.81 -16.01
C LEU A 410 16.90 -15.17 -16.74
N PHE A 411 16.99 -15.16 -18.07
CA PHE A 411 17.01 -16.34 -18.94
C PHE A 411 18.36 -16.54 -19.64
N ARG A 412 19.46 -16.19 -18.94
CA ARG A 412 20.82 -16.42 -19.42
C ARG A 412 21.07 -17.91 -19.65
N ASP A 413 21.79 -18.23 -20.73
CA ASP A 413 22.14 -19.59 -21.16
C ASP A 413 20.94 -20.51 -21.40
N MET A 414 19.73 -19.95 -21.56
CA MET A 414 18.51 -20.67 -21.89
C MET A 414 18.10 -20.46 -23.36
N ASP A 415 17.28 -21.38 -23.86
CA ASP A 415 16.62 -21.25 -25.16
C ASP A 415 15.35 -20.37 -25.01
N VAL A 416 15.23 -19.32 -25.82
CA VAL A 416 14.15 -18.32 -25.72
C VAL A 416 13.51 -18.05 -27.08
N ALA A 417 12.27 -17.59 -27.09
CA ALA A 417 11.55 -17.16 -28.28
C ALA A 417 11.29 -15.65 -28.29
N VAL A 418 11.27 -15.04 -29.47
CA VAL A 418 10.79 -13.66 -29.68
C VAL A 418 9.65 -13.71 -30.69
N VAL A 419 8.47 -13.19 -30.33
CA VAL A 419 7.30 -13.17 -31.21
C VAL A 419 7.16 -11.78 -31.82
N GLY A 420 7.36 -11.68 -33.13
CA GLY A 420 7.28 -10.39 -33.83
C GLY A 420 8.08 -10.34 -35.12
N GLY A 421 8.14 -9.17 -35.74
CA GLY A 421 8.93 -8.97 -36.96
C GLY A 421 9.08 -7.51 -37.41
N GLY A 422 8.86 -6.57 -36.49
CA GLY A 422 9.24 -5.17 -36.64
C GLY A 422 10.60 -4.91 -35.97
N ASP A 423 11.05 -3.66 -35.96
CA ASP A 423 12.35 -3.29 -35.39
C ASP A 423 12.47 -3.70 -33.91
N THR A 424 11.44 -3.49 -33.08
CA THR A 424 11.43 -3.92 -31.68
C THR A 424 11.74 -5.41 -31.52
N ALA A 425 11.14 -6.28 -32.34
CA ALA A 425 11.41 -7.71 -32.27
C ALA A 425 12.85 -8.06 -32.69
N MET A 426 13.42 -7.33 -33.66
CA MET A 426 14.81 -7.56 -34.07
C MET A 426 15.80 -7.08 -33.01
N GLU A 427 15.54 -5.92 -32.41
CA GLU A 427 16.34 -5.37 -31.32
C GLU A 427 16.31 -6.30 -30.10
N ASP A 428 15.12 -6.75 -29.69
CA ASP A 428 14.94 -7.70 -28.60
C ASP A 428 15.69 -9.02 -28.87
N ALA A 429 15.58 -9.56 -30.09
CA ALA A 429 16.30 -10.78 -30.47
C ALA A 429 17.82 -10.60 -30.39
N LEU A 430 18.35 -9.45 -30.85
CA LEU A 430 19.77 -9.12 -30.77
C LEU A 430 20.25 -8.86 -29.34
N VAL A 431 19.39 -8.31 -28.46
CA VAL A 431 19.67 -8.15 -27.03
C VAL A 431 19.78 -9.52 -26.36
N LEU A 432 18.78 -10.38 -26.55
CA LEU A 432 18.73 -11.72 -25.96
C LEU A 432 19.85 -12.61 -26.46
N ALA A 433 20.23 -12.52 -27.74
CA ALA A 433 21.29 -13.34 -28.31
C ALA A 433 22.68 -13.13 -27.65
N ARG A 434 22.87 -12.05 -26.89
CA ARG A 434 24.09 -11.80 -26.11
C ARG A 434 24.21 -12.75 -24.92
N THR A 435 23.10 -13.09 -24.28
CA THR A 435 23.07 -13.83 -23.01
C THR A 435 22.40 -15.19 -23.10
N SER A 436 21.48 -15.39 -24.05
CA SER A 436 20.78 -16.65 -24.26
C SER A 436 21.63 -17.68 -25.01
N LYS A 437 21.27 -18.96 -24.84
CA LYS A 437 21.86 -20.08 -25.55
C LYS A 437 21.46 -20.05 -27.03
N SER A 438 20.17 -19.91 -27.29
CA SER A 438 19.62 -19.67 -28.62
C SER A 438 18.38 -18.76 -28.54
N VAL A 439 18.07 -18.09 -29.64
CA VAL A 439 16.87 -17.25 -29.78
C VAL A 439 16.12 -17.69 -31.02
N THR A 440 14.84 -18.01 -30.89
CA THR A 440 13.97 -18.29 -32.04
C THR A 440 13.00 -17.15 -32.28
N VAL A 441 13.14 -16.44 -33.39
CA VAL A 441 12.21 -15.41 -33.82
C VAL A 441 11.03 -16.07 -34.54
N VAL A 442 9.83 -15.95 -33.97
CA VAL A 442 8.58 -16.44 -34.55
C VAL A 442 7.89 -15.30 -35.28
N HIS A 443 7.71 -15.44 -36.59
CA HIS A 443 7.06 -14.45 -37.42
C HIS A 443 5.95 -15.03 -38.29
N ARG A 444 4.77 -14.39 -38.26
CA ARG A 444 3.57 -14.83 -38.98
C ARG A 444 3.59 -14.67 -40.50
N ARG A 445 4.66 -14.15 -41.08
CA ARG A 445 4.82 -13.93 -42.53
C ARG A 445 6.14 -14.52 -42.98
N ASP A 446 6.45 -14.37 -44.26
CA ASP A 446 7.67 -14.79 -44.92
C ASP A 446 8.74 -13.67 -45.01
N ALA A 447 8.40 -12.46 -44.56
CA ALA A 447 9.31 -11.32 -44.52
C ALA A 447 9.08 -10.42 -43.29
N PHE A 448 10.16 -9.84 -42.75
CA PHE A 448 10.10 -8.85 -41.69
C PHE A 448 9.62 -7.49 -42.20
N ARG A 449 8.96 -6.72 -41.33
CA ARG A 449 8.67 -5.28 -41.51
C ARG A 449 9.83 -4.41 -41.01
N ALA A 450 10.74 -4.97 -40.21
CA ALA A 450 11.90 -4.27 -39.67
C ALA A 450 12.77 -3.63 -40.77
N SER A 451 13.52 -2.60 -40.38
CA SER A 451 14.57 -2.00 -41.19
C SER A 451 15.53 -3.07 -41.71
N ARG A 452 15.97 -2.90 -42.96
CA ARG A 452 16.82 -3.88 -43.64
C ARG A 452 18.08 -4.21 -42.85
N ALA A 453 18.72 -3.19 -42.27
CA ALA A 453 19.93 -3.37 -41.48
C ALA A 453 19.71 -4.25 -40.24
N LEU A 454 18.59 -4.10 -39.53
CA LEU A 454 18.28 -4.95 -38.37
C LEU A 454 17.89 -6.36 -38.80
N ALA A 455 17.07 -6.48 -39.84
CA ALA A 455 16.67 -7.75 -40.40
C ALA A 455 17.87 -8.60 -40.87
N ASP A 456 18.84 -7.98 -41.54
CA ASP A 456 20.05 -8.65 -42.02
C ASP A 456 20.94 -9.09 -40.85
N ARG A 457 21.15 -8.22 -39.85
CA ARG A 457 21.88 -8.57 -38.62
C ARG A 457 21.26 -9.76 -37.87
N VAL A 458 19.93 -9.85 -37.82
CA VAL A 458 19.22 -10.96 -37.18
C VAL A 458 19.40 -12.26 -37.99
N ARG A 459 19.27 -12.20 -39.32
CA ARG A 459 19.45 -13.37 -40.20
C ARG A 459 20.87 -13.93 -40.17
N GLU A 460 21.87 -13.07 -40.02
CA GLU A 460 23.29 -13.45 -40.02
C GLU A 460 23.78 -13.91 -38.63
N HIS A 461 22.99 -13.72 -37.58
CA HIS A 461 23.43 -14.00 -36.22
C HIS A 461 23.42 -15.51 -35.92
N PRO A 462 24.54 -16.13 -35.50
CA PRO A 462 24.67 -17.59 -35.39
C PRO A 462 23.81 -18.24 -34.29
N LYS A 463 23.35 -17.45 -33.31
CA LYS A 463 22.45 -17.92 -32.23
C LYS A 463 20.96 -17.67 -32.51
N ILE A 464 20.62 -16.97 -33.60
CA ILE A 464 19.23 -16.61 -33.87
C ILE A 464 18.69 -17.50 -35.00
N ASN A 465 17.64 -18.24 -34.69
CA ASN A 465 16.86 -19.00 -35.66
C ASN A 465 15.58 -18.23 -35.99
N ILE A 466 15.07 -18.39 -37.22
CA ILE A 466 13.83 -17.72 -37.63
C ILE A 466 12.80 -18.78 -38.03
N ARG A 467 11.66 -18.78 -37.34
CA ARG A 467 10.47 -19.54 -37.71
C ARG A 467 9.51 -18.62 -38.46
N TRP A 468 9.59 -18.67 -39.79
CA TRP A 468 8.68 -17.96 -40.70
C TRP A 468 7.31 -18.61 -40.75
N ASN A 469 6.34 -17.83 -41.23
CA ASN A 469 4.96 -18.24 -41.45
C ASN A 469 4.37 -18.96 -40.24
N ALA A 470 4.61 -18.47 -39.03
CA ALA A 470 4.13 -19.09 -37.81
C ALA A 470 3.47 -18.11 -36.86
N THR A 471 2.34 -18.52 -36.30
CA THR A 471 1.65 -17.84 -35.19
C THR A 471 1.71 -18.70 -33.94
N VAL A 472 1.81 -18.08 -32.76
CA VAL A 472 1.64 -18.78 -31.49
C VAL A 472 0.16 -19.11 -31.31
N GLU A 473 -0.15 -20.38 -31.04
CA GLU A 473 -1.50 -20.81 -30.66
C GLU A 473 -1.69 -20.84 -29.15
N ARG A 474 -0.65 -21.22 -28.40
CA ARG A 474 -0.75 -21.40 -26.95
C ARG A 474 0.62 -21.36 -26.28
N PHE A 475 0.63 -20.84 -25.05
CA PHE A 475 1.73 -20.99 -24.11
C PHE A 475 1.43 -22.12 -23.12
N SER A 476 2.41 -22.99 -22.88
CA SER A 476 2.28 -24.16 -22.01
C SER A 476 3.49 -24.26 -21.07
N GLY A 477 3.24 -24.78 -19.88
CA GLY A 477 4.20 -24.74 -18.79
C GLY A 477 3.81 -25.65 -17.65
N GLU A 478 4.57 -25.56 -16.58
CA GLU A 478 4.43 -26.39 -15.38
C GLU A 478 4.22 -25.52 -14.15
N GLU A 479 3.50 -26.06 -13.18
CA GLU A 479 3.40 -25.47 -11.86
C GLU A 479 4.60 -25.91 -11.02
N VAL A 480 5.42 -24.95 -10.62
CA VAL A 480 6.60 -25.16 -9.79
C VAL A 480 6.31 -24.57 -8.41
N GLN A 481 6.46 -25.41 -7.39
CA GLN A 481 6.40 -24.98 -6.00
C GLN A 481 7.82 -24.82 -5.47
N GLU A 482 8.25 -23.57 -5.28
CA GLU A 482 9.49 -23.24 -4.57
C GLU A 482 9.10 -22.58 -3.24
N ASP A 483 9.51 -23.21 -2.14
CA ASP A 483 9.10 -22.85 -0.77
C ASP A 483 7.57 -22.78 -0.62
N GLU A 484 7.03 -21.66 -0.12
CA GLU A 484 5.59 -21.39 0.05
C GLU A 484 4.96 -20.67 -1.16
N VAL A 485 5.70 -20.52 -2.27
CA VAL A 485 5.24 -19.78 -3.46
C VAL A 485 5.07 -20.72 -4.65
N THR A 486 3.84 -20.83 -5.12
CA THR A 486 3.50 -21.53 -6.37
C THR A 486 3.70 -20.59 -7.55
N ARG A 487 4.50 -20.99 -8.55
CA ARG A 487 4.74 -20.23 -9.79
C ARG A 487 4.41 -21.06 -11.02
N GLN A 488 3.78 -20.44 -11.99
CA GLN A 488 3.55 -21.03 -13.31
C GLN A 488 4.74 -20.71 -14.20
N ILE A 489 5.48 -21.71 -14.64
CA ILE A 489 6.73 -21.54 -15.40
C ILE A 489 6.55 -22.05 -16.83
N LEU A 490 6.83 -21.21 -17.82
CA LEU A 490 6.77 -21.56 -19.23
C LEU A 490 7.79 -22.65 -19.56
N THR A 491 7.37 -23.67 -20.32
CA THR A 491 8.25 -24.72 -20.83
C THR A 491 8.12 -24.93 -22.35
N ARG A 492 6.99 -24.54 -22.95
CA ARG A 492 6.71 -24.76 -24.38
C ARG A 492 5.83 -23.68 -24.99
N VAL A 493 6.09 -23.36 -26.25
CA VAL A 493 5.25 -22.49 -27.09
C VAL A 493 4.73 -23.31 -28.27
N ASP A 494 3.40 -23.44 -28.36
CA ASP A 494 2.74 -24.15 -29.45
C ASP A 494 2.51 -23.18 -30.62
N LEU A 495 2.89 -23.62 -31.82
CA LEU A 495 2.87 -22.83 -33.04
C LEU A 495 1.94 -23.45 -34.08
N ARG A 496 1.43 -22.60 -34.96
CA ARG A 496 0.73 -22.99 -36.17
C ARG A 496 1.36 -22.34 -37.38
N ASP A 497 1.66 -23.16 -38.39
CA ASP A 497 2.11 -22.66 -39.67
C ASP A 497 0.95 -21.99 -40.41
N THR A 498 1.12 -20.73 -40.79
CA THR A 498 0.10 -19.92 -41.47
C THR A 498 -0.06 -20.28 -42.95
N SER A 499 0.90 -21.02 -43.52
CA SER A 499 0.86 -21.43 -44.93
C SER A 499 0.27 -22.82 -45.11
N THR A 500 0.60 -23.77 -44.23
CA THR A 500 0.12 -25.16 -44.32
C THR A 500 -1.00 -25.47 -43.33
N GLY A 501 -1.09 -24.74 -42.22
CA GLY A 501 -2.02 -25.02 -41.12
C GLY A 501 -1.52 -26.10 -40.15
N ASP A 502 -0.30 -26.60 -40.34
CA ASP A 502 0.30 -27.64 -39.50
C ASP A 502 0.68 -27.10 -38.12
N SER A 503 0.55 -27.96 -37.11
CA SER A 503 0.98 -27.66 -35.74
C SER A 503 2.45 -27.98 -35.55
N ASP A 504 3.13 -27.14 -34.78
CA ASP A 504 4.55 -27.22 -34.44
C ASP A 504 4.74 -26.75 -32.99
N SER A 505 5.91 -26.95 -32.39
CA SER A 505 6.16 -26.50 -31.01
C SER A 505 7.63 -26.16 -30.77
N LEU A 506 7.87 -25.18 -29.90
CA LEU A 506 9.20 -24.80 -29.43
C LEU A 506 9.32 -25.04 -27.94
N ASP A 507 10.31 -25.83 -27.54
CA ASP A 507 10.71 -25.96 -26.14
C ASP A 507 11.60 -24.77 -25.76
N VAL A 508 11.06 -23.85 -24.97
CA VAL A 508 11.74 -22.61 -24.56
C VAL A 508 11.42 -22.28 -23.12
N ARG A 509 12.38 -21.64 -22.44
CA ARG A 509 12.20 -21.18 -21.05
C ARG A 509 11.57 -19.80 -20.95
N ALA A 510 11.61 -19.03 -22.04
CA ALA A 510 10.94 -17.75 -22.13
C ALA A 510 10.47 -17.42 -23.55
N ALA A 511 9.40 -16.64 -23.63
CA ALA A 511 8.88 -16.08 -24.86
C ALA A 511 8.60 -14.58 -24.68
N PHE A 512 9.21 -13.77 -25.55
CA PHE A 512 9.12 -12.32 -25.53
C PHE A 512 8.16 -11.85 -26.64
N VAL A 513 7.02 -11.30 -26.25
CA VAL A 513 5.98 -10.80 -27.16
C VAL A 513 6.32 -9.37 -27.56
N ALA A 514 6.95 -9.21 -28.73
CA ALA A 514 7.48 -7.95 -29.26
C ALA A 514 6.67 -7.45 -30.47
N ILE A 515 5.35 -7.36 -30.32
CA ILE A 515 4.41 -7.00 -31.41
C ILE A 515 3.98 -5.52 -31.40
N GLY A 516 4.60 -4.72 -30.53
CA GLY A 516 4.42 -3.27 -30.44
C GLY A 516 3.72 -2.83 -29.15
N HIS A 517 3.52 -1.52 -29.04
CA HIS A 517 2.85 -0.88 -27.92
C HIS A 517 1.79 0.10 -28.46
N ASP A 518 0.73 0.32 -27.70
CA ASP A 518 -0.31 1.30 -27.94
C ASP A 518 -0.16 2.44 -26.92
N PRO A 519 0.33 3.62 -27.31
CA PRO A 519 0.39 4.77 -26.41
C PRO A 519 -1.00 5.23 -26.01
N ASN A 520 -1.17 5.64 -24.75
CA ASN A 520 -2.46 6.00 -24.16
C ASN A 520 -2.85 7.45 -24.51
N THR A 521 -2.99 7.72 -25.81
CA THR A 521 -3.26 9.06 -26.38
C THR A 521 -4.70 9.26 -26.84
N LYS A 522 -5.53 8.20 -26.81
CA LYS A 522 -6.92 8.25 -27.27
C LYS A 522 -7.77 9.31 -26.56
N LEU A 523 -7.46 9.59 -25.29
CA LEU A 523 -8.20 10.57 -24.48
C LEU A 523 -8.10 12.00 -25.04
N PHE A 524 -7.07 12.28 -25.84
CA PHE A 524 -6.86 13.60 -26.42
C PHE A 524 -7.59 13.80 -27.73
N GLY A 525 -8.23 12.78 -28.33
CA GLY A 525 -9.14 12.96 -29.47
C GLY A 525 -8.57 13.72 -30.69
N GLY A 526 -7.24 13.81 -30.86
CA GLY A 526 -6.59 14.64 -31.87
C GLY A 526 -6.27 16.10 -31.47
N LEU A 527 -6.58 16.51 -30.24
CA LEU A 527 -6.21 17.81 -29.66
C LEU A 527 -4.69 18.01 -29.58
N LEU A 528 -3.95 16.91 -29.43
CA LEU A 528 -2.49 16.90 -29.40
C LEU A 528 -1.96 16.17 -30.63
N LYS A 529 -0.88 16.71 -31.22
CA LYS A 529 -0.21 16.05 -32.35
C LYS A 529 0.36 14.71 -31.93
N THR A 530 0.18 13.72 -32.79
CA THR A 530 0.77 12.40 -32.64
C THR A 530 1.52 12.02 -33.91
N ASN A 531 2.57 11.21 -33.76
CA ASN A 531 3.25 10.61 -34.90
C ASN A 531 2.41 9.47 -35.53
N ASP A 532 2.89 8.90 -36.63
CA ASP A 532 2.23 7.80 -37.35
C ASP A 532 2.02 6.52 -36.51
N GLN A 533 2.68 6.43 -35.35
CA GLN A 533 2.56 5.32 -34.40
C GLN A 533 1.63 5.64 -33.22
N GLY A 534 1.08 6.85 -33.16
CA GLY A 534 0.14 7.31 -32.13
C GLY A 534 0.79 7.93 -30.88
N TYR A 535 2.11 8.06 -30.82
CA TYR A 535 2.83 8.69 -29.69
C TYR A 535 2.73 10.20 -29.80
N LEU A 536 2.70 10.91 -28.67
CA LEU A 536 2.67 12.37 -28.64
C LEU A 536 3.95 12.94 -29.27
N GLU A 537 3.77 13.94 -30.13
CA GLU A 537 4.87 14.61 -30.83
C GLU A 537 5.36 15.82 -30.01
N LEU A 538 6.66 15.81 -29.68
CA LEU A 538 7.31 16.83 -28.89
C LEU A 538 7.76 18.00 -29.78
N SER A 539 7.36 19.22 -29.45
CA SER A 539 7.54 20.42 -30.29
C SER A 539 9.02 20.78 -30.54
N GLY A 540 9.90 20.57 -29.56
CA GLY A 540 11.34 20.81 -29.68
C GLY A 540 12.17 19.58 -30.06
N GLY A 541 11.53 18.48 -30.50
CA GLY A 541 12.20 17.23 -30.84
C GLY A 541 12.51 16.36 -29.62
N ARG A 542 13.48 15.43 -29.76
CA ARG A 542 13.68 14.29 -28.84
C ARG A 542 13.99 14.65 -27.38
N PHE A 543 14.50 15.86 -27.12
CA PHE A 543 14.87 16.31 -25.77
C PHE A 543 13.91 17.36 -25.21
N ALA A 544 12.81 17.66 -25.90
CA ALA A 544 11.78 18.56 -25.39
C ALA A 544 10.71 17.78 -24.62
N THR A 545 9.91 18.49 -23.83
CA THR A 545 8.71 17.92 -23.20
C THR A 545 7.42 18.59 -23.68
N GLU A 546 7.55 19.79 -24.25
CA GLU A 546 6.45 20.59 -24.81
C GLU A 546 5.70 19.87 -25.93
N LEU A 547 4.38 20.01 -25.91
CA LEU A 547 3.48 19.51 -26.95
C LEU A 547 3.00 20.64 -27.87
N SER A 548 2.08 20.31 -28.77
CA SER A 548 1.51 21.26 -29.74
C SER A 548 0.64 22.36 -29.11
N VAL A 549 0.29 22.23 -27.83
CA VAL A 549 -0.44 23.23 -27.05
C VAL A 549 0.50 23.75 -25.97
N GLU A 550 0.72 25.06 -25.95
CA GLU A 550 1.59 25.72 -24.98
C GLU A 550 1.12 25.49 -23.54
N GLY A 551 2.04 25.26 -22.60
CA GLY A 551 1.71 24.91 -21.21
C GLY A 551 1.25 23.46 -21.02
N VAL A 552 1.27 22.63 -22.07
CA VAL A 552 1.05 21.19 -22.01
C VAL A 552 2.35 20.46 -22.35
N PHE A 553 2.75 19.55 -21.48
CA PHE A 553 3.99 18.77 -21.58
C PHE A 553 3.69 17.27 -21.56
N ALA A 554 4.63 16.45 -22.04
CA ALA A 554 4.53 14.99 -21.97
C ALA A 554 5.76 14.37 -21.31
N ALA A 555 5.52 13.27 -20.59
CA ALA A 555 6.55 12.48 -19.94
C ALA A 555 6.31 10.97 -20.07
N GLY A 556 7.39 10.23 -20.26
CA GLY A 556 7.41 8.78 -20.33
C GLY A 556 6.91 8.19 -21.63
N ASP A 557 6.51 6.92 -21.57
CA ASP A 557 6.22 6.08 -22.74
C ASP A 557 5.15 6.63 -23.68
N VAL A 558 4.30 7.57 -23.25
CA VAL A 558 3.32 8.23 -24.13
C VAL A 558 3.97 9.07 -25.24
N ALA A 559 5.21 9.54 -25.01
CA ALA A 559 6.00 10.35 -25.93
C ALA A 559 7.37 9.72 -26.29
N ASP A 560 7.74 8.60 -25.66
CA ASP A 560 8.98 7.86 -25.95
C ASP A 560 8.70 6.53 -26.68
N PRO A 561 8.76 6.49 -28.03
CA PRO A 561 8.62 5.24 -28.78
C PRO A 561 9.91 4.40 -28.81
N VAL A 562 11.03 4.92 -28.28
CA VAL A 562 12.36 4.34 -28.45
C VAL A 562 12.75 3.50 -27.24
N TYR A 563 12.80 4.09 -26.03
CA TYR A 563 13.41 3.43 -24.87
C TYR A 563 12.38 2.72 -23.98
N ARG A 564 11.30 3.42 -23.58
CA ARG A 564 10.20 2.86 -22.76
C ARG A 564 10.71 2.12 -21.51
N GLN A 565 11.55 2.79 -20.73
CA GLN A 565 12.08 2.25 -19.48
C GLN A 565 11.62 3.13 -18.32
N ALA A 566 11.38 2.52 -17.15
CA ALA A 566 10.96 3.25 -15.96
C ALA A 566 11.88 4.42 -15.61
N ILE A 567 13.21 4.24 -15.75
CA ILE A 567 14.19 5.28 -15.47
C ILE A 567 14.22 6.40 -16.52
N THR A 568 14.02 6.08 -17.81
CA THR A 568 13.93 7.12 -18.85
C THR A 568 12.65 7.92 -18.69
N SER A 569 11.56 7.24 -18.35
CA SER A 569 10.27 7.86 -18.06
C SER A 569 10.35 8.79 -16.85
N ALA A 570 10.96 8.36 -15.75
CA ALA A 570 11.24 9.22 -14.59
C ALA A 570 12.08 10.46 -14.98
N GLY A 571 13.15 10.27 -15.75
CA GLY A 571 13.98 11.38 -16.26
C GLY A 571 13.17 12.42 -17.05
N SER A 572 12.33 11.97 -17.99
CA SER A 572 11.45 12.86 -18.75
C SER A 572 10.37 13.53 -17.88
N GLY A 573 9.94 12.89 -16.80
CA GLY A 573 9.02 13.47 -15.81
C GLY A 573 9.63 14.67 -15.10
N ALA A 574 10.88 14.52 -14.63
CA ALA A 574 11.62 15.64 -14.05
C ALA A 574 11.78 16.80 -15.04
N MET A 575 12.10 16.51 -16.31
CA MET A 575 12.19 17.54 -17.35
C MET A 575 10.86 18.28 -17.53
N ALA A 576 9.74 17.54 -17.63
CA ALA A 576 8.43 18.14 -17.88
C ALA A 576 7.97 19.03 -16.72
N ALA A 577 8.29 18.67 -15.48
CA ALA A 577 7.98 19.51 -14.32
C ALA A 577 8.80 20.81 -14.29
N LEU A 578 10.08 20.77 -14.69
CA LEU A 578 10.93 21.96 -14.78
C LEU A 578 10.47 22.89 -15.91
N ASP A 579 10.06 22.33 -17.05
CA ASP A 579 9.52 23.12 -18.16
C ASP A 579 8.16 23.73 -17.79
N ALA A 580 7.31 23.00 -17.05
CA ALA A 580 6.04 23.52 -16.54
C ALA A 580 6.22 24.65 -15.52
N GLU A 581 7.17 24.51 -14.58
CA GLU A 581 7.53 25.57 -13.64
C GLU A 581 7.97 26.84 -14.37
N ARG A 582 8.91 26.71 -15.31
CA ARG A 582 9.38 27.84 -16.11
C ARG A 582 8.22 28.51 -16.86
N TYR A 583 7.36 27.72 -17.48
CA TYR A 583 6.21 28.23 -18.21
C TYR A 583 5.28 29.05 -17.30
N LEU A 584 4.91 28.52 -16.12
CA LEU A 584 4.06 29.23 -15.16
C LEU A 584 4.71 30.55 -14.71
N SER A 585 6.00 30.51 -14.39
CA SER A 585 6.79 31.69 -14.00
C SER A 585 6.84 32.74 -15.12
N GLU A 586 7.01 32.35 -16.38
CA GLU A 586 7.02 33.26 -17.54
C GLU A 586 5.64 33.88 -17.82
N GLN A 587 4.55 33.14 -17.56
CA GLN A 587 3.19 33.64 -17.67
C GLN A 587 2.77 34.51 -16.47
N GLY A 588 3.61 34.61 -15.43
CA GLY A 588 3.29 35.32 -14.20
C GLY A 588 2.16 34.66 -13.40
N ILE A 589 1.92 33.37 -13.62
CA ILE A 589 0.89 32.61 -12.90
C ILE A 589 1.47 32.22 -11.54
N GLN A 590 0.90 32.81 -10.49
CA GLN A 590 1.27 32.54 -9.11
C GLN A 590 0.20 31.66 -8.43
N ASP A 591 0.31 31.47 -7.12
CA ASP A 591 -0.72 30.78 -6.35
C ASP A 591 -1.92 31.72 -6.14
N GLU A 592 -2.97 31.54 -6.94
CA GLU A 592 -4.19 32.37 -6.87
C GLU A 592 -4.90 32.23 -5.51
N SER A 593 -4.75 31.08 -4.84
CA SER A 593 -5.36 30.84 -3.52
C SER A 593 -4.62 31.61 -2.42
N GLU A 594 -3.28 31.63 -2.49
CA GLU A 594 -2.44 32.40 -1.57
C GLU A 594 -2.63 33.90 -1.78
N GLN A 595 -2.71 34.36 -3.04
CA GLN A 595 -3.03 35.76 -3.37
C GLN A 595 -4.40 36.18 -2.82
N PHE A 596 -5.43 35.34 -3.00
CA PHE A 596 -6.76 35.64 -2.47
C PHE A 596 -6.76 35.69 -0.94
N ALA A 597 -6.05 34.78 -0.27
CA ALA A 597 -5.91 34.78 1.18
C ALA A 597 -5.18 36.03 1.68
N ASP A 598 -4.09 36.43 1.02
CA ASP A 598 -3.35 37.65 1.35
C ASP A 598 -4.19 38.92 1.16
N ASP A 599 -4.93 39.01 0.05
CA ASP A 599 -5.83 40.13 -0.24
C ASP A 599 -6.97 40.20 0.79
N LEU A 600 -7.58 39.06 1.14
CA LEU A 600 -8.63 38.95 2.16
C LEU A 600 -8.10 39.35 3.54
N MET A 601 -6.90 38.88 3.91
CA MET A 601 -6.26 39.22 5.18
C MET A 601 -5.88 40.71 5.22
N ALA A 602 -5.44 41.30 4.12
CA ALA A 602 -5.17 42.73 4.02
C ALA A 602 -6.46 43.57 4.17
N GLU A 603 -7.58 43.11 3.61
CA GLU A 603 -8.89 43.75 3.77
C GLU A 603 -9.38 43.66 5.22
N LEU A 604 -9.31 42.47 5.85
CA LEU A 604 -9.70 42.25 7.24
C LEU A 604 -8.82 43.04 8.23
N MET A 605 -7.52 43.14 7.97
CA MET A 605 -6.60 43.96 8.79
C MET A 605 -6.73 45.46 8.52
N GLY A 606 -7.24 45.85 7.34
CA GLY A 606 -7.46 47.23 6.94
C GLY A 606 -8.65 47.92 7.61
N GLU A 607 -9.57 47.17 8.23
CA GLU A 607 -10.71 47.73 8.99
C GLU A 607 -10.41 48.03 10.47
N PHE A 608 -9.23 47.64 10.98
CA PHE A 608 -8.79 47.94 12.36
C PHE A 608 -7.69 49.00 12.40
N ASP A 609 -8.01 50.21 11.97
CA ASP A 609 -7.14 51.37 12.19
C ASP A 609 -7.55 52.14 13.46
N SER A 610 -6.95 51.76 14.59
CA SER A 610 -6.61 52.71 15.67
C SER A 610 -5.40 52.21 16.45
N GLU A 611 -4.22 52.60 15.96
CA GLU A 611 -2.98 53.04 16.66
C GLU A 611 -2.53 52.50 18.04
N GLU A 612 -3.06 51.43 18.65
CA GLU A 612 -2.62 50.99 20.00
C GLU A 612 -2.15 49.54 20.18
N THR A 613 -2.17 48.67 19.16
CA THR A 613 -1.91 47.23 19.37
C THR A 613 -0.64 46.67 18.72
N TYR A 614 0.28 47.50 18.22
CA TYR A 614 1.56 47.01 17.68
C TYR A 614 2.66 46.74 18.74
N ASN A 615 2.34 46.84 20.03
CA ASN A 615 3.29 46.59 21.13
C ASN A 615 2.99 45.36 22.01
N ALA A 616 1.98 44.54 21.69
CA ALA A 616 1.62 43.39 22.52
C ALA A 616 2.30 42.06 22.13
N TYR A 617 3.00 41.99 21.00
CA TYR A 617 3.66 40.74 20.53
C TYR A 617 5.16 40.64 20.86
N ALA A 618 5.73 41.60 21.60
CA ALA A 618 7.17 41.62 21.91
C ALA A 618 7.54 41.31 23.37
N GLU A 619 6.60 41.21 24.30
CA GLU A 619 6.92 40.82 25.68
C GLU A 619 5.92 39.79 26.20
N GLY A 620 6.44 38.62 26.59
CA GLY A 620 5.67 37.45 26.97
C GLY A 620 4.67 37.74 28.08
N VAL A 621 3.40 37.44 27.80
CA VAL A 621 2.32 37.41 28.78
C VAL A 621 1.95 35.97 29.09
N ASP A 622 2.03 35.65 30.38
CA ASP A 622 1.72 34.36 31.02
C ASP A 622 0.21 34.07 30.94
N LEU A 623 -0.18 33.00 30.24
CA LEU A 623 -1.58 32.56 30.05
C LEU A 623 -2.12 31.72 31.21
N SER A 624 -1.79 32.07 32.46
CA SER A 624 -2.21 31.31 33.64
C SER A 624 -3.50 31.82 34.34
N SER A 625 -4.28 32.71 33.73
CA SER A 625 -5.54 33.19 34.34
C SER A 625 -6.77 32.84 33.51
N ALA A 626 -7.63 32.01 34.11
CA ALA A 626 -8.96 31.71 33.62
C ALA A 626 -9.84 32.97 33.61
N ASN A 627 -9.97 33.61 32.44
CA ASN A 627 -11.13 34.39 32.00
C ASN A 627 -10.81 35.06 30.65
N ALA A 628 -10.86 34.28 29.57
CA ALA A 628 -11.06 34.79 28.21
C ALA A 628 -11.43 33.60 27.32
N ARG A 629 -12.70 33.21 27.33
CA ARG A 629 -13.24 32.14 26.49
C ARG A 629 -14.69 32.41 26.10
N ALA A 630 -15.00 33.67 25.78
CA ALA A 630 -16.38 34.07 25.46
C ALA A 630 -16.53 34.99 24.23
N GLU A 631 -15.47 35.39 23.53
CA GLU A 631 -15.58 36.16 22.26
C GLU A 631 -14.44 35.81 21.29
N LEU A 632 -14.29 34.52 21.04
CA LEU A 632 -13.75 33.88 19.83
C LEU A 632 -14.65 32.67 19.61
#